data_AF-A0A357B3S2-F1
#
_entry.id   AF-A0A357B3S2-F1
#
_cell.length_a   1.000
_cell.length_b   1.000
_cell.length_c   1.000
_cell.angle_alpha   90.00
_cell.angle_beta   90.00
_cell.angle_gamma   90.00
#
_symmetry.space_group_name_H-M   'P 1'
#
loop_
_entity.id
_entity.type
_entity.pdbx_description
1 polymer ?
#
loop_
_entity_poly.entity_id
_entity_poly.type
_entity_poly.pdbx_seq_one_letter_code
_entity_poly.pdbx_strand_id
1 'polypeptide(L)'
;LTGFTRIVIVLSIVRNAIGLSNMPPNTVIIGLSLFITYFVMSPVAGSINDAAYQPYIRGEIQLEEMSERAMEPLRDFMFRQTYHTDLEFFAGLAGAGSADELEEIPNRAVIAAFMTSELKHAFAIGFFIYVPFIVIDMIVASTLMSMG
;
A
#
# COMPACT_ATOMS: atom_id res chain seq x y z
N LEU A 1 -6.14 -0.62 -5.15
CA LEU A 1 -4.85 -0.62 -5.87
C LEU A 1 -4.13 0.70 -5.59
N THR A 2 -3.89 0.98 -4.32
CA THR A 2 -3.36 2.26 -3.83
C THR A 2 -2.54 1.97 -2.57
N GLY A 3 -1.79 2.95 -2.08
CA GLY A 3 -1.05 2.84 -0.81
C GLY A 3 -1.92 2.78 0.46
N PHE A 4 -3.26 2.76 0.33
CA PHE A 4 -4.18 2.79 1.48
C PHE A 4 -3.90 1.68 2.49
N THR A 5 -3.70 0.45 2.01
CA THR A 5 -3.47 -0.74 2.84
C THR A 5 -2.25 -0.57 3.73
N ARG A 6 -1.13 -0.10 3.19
CA ARG A 6 0.09 0.15 3.97
C ARG A 6 -0.13 1.23 5.01
N ILE A 7 -0.76 2.34 4.63
CA ILE A 7 -0.99 3.48 5.53
C ILE A 7 -1.87 3.09 6.70
N VAL A 8 -3.03 2.45 6.46
CA VAL A 8 -3.99 2.13 7.51
C VAL A 8 -3.42 1.13 8.52
N ILE A 9 -2.63 0.15 8.06
CA ILE A 9 -1.99 -0.83 8.92
C ILE A 9 -0.91 -0.18 9.77
N VAL A 10 -0.02 0.62 9.17
CA VAL A 10 1.04 1.32 9.91
C VAL A 10 0.44 2.23 10.99
N LEU A 11 -0.56 3.05 10.66
CA LEU A 11 -1.23 3.91 11.64
C LEU A 11 -1.92 3.12 12.76
N SER A 12 -2.50 1.97 12.43
CA SER A 12 -3.12 1.09 13.43
C SER A 12 -2.09 0.48 14.38
N ILE A 13 -0.92 0.08 13.86
CA ILE A 13 0.19 -0.44 14.68
C ILE A 13 0.75 0.67 15.57
N VAL A 14 0.96 1.88 15.03
CA VAL A 14 1.41 3.05 15.79
C VAL A 14 0.47 3.32 16.97
N ARG A 15 -0.85 3.32 16.74
CA ARG A 15 -1.82 3.51 17.83
C ARG A 15 -1.60 2.50 18.96
N ASN A 16 -1.46 1.23 18.62
CA ASN A 16 -1.26 0.18 19.61
C ASN A 16 0.10 0.32 20.32
N ALA A 17 1.13 0.78 19.62
CA ALA A 17 2.47 0.95 20.15
C ALA A 17 2.57 2.03 21.23
N ILE A 18 1.77 3.11 21.12
CA ILE A 18 1.79 4.23 22.08
C ILE A 18 1.05 3.86 23.39
N GLY A 19 0.38 2.69 23.45
CA GLY A 19 -0.32 2.25 24.67
C GLY A 19 -1.58 3.04 25.00
N LEU A 20 -2.07 3.87 24.07
CA LEU A 20 -3.32 4.62 24.24
C LEU A 20 -4.52 3.72 23.98
N SER A 21 -5.42 3.59 24.96
CA SER A 21 -6.68 2.88 24.78
C SER A 21 -7.65 3.70 23.93
N ASN A 22 -8.05 3.14 22.79
CA ASN A 22 -9.08 3.68 21.89
C ASN A 22 -8.86 5.09 21.32
N MET A 23 -7.69 5.71 21.53
CA MET A 23 -7.30 6.97 20.90
C MET A 23 -6.04 6.79 20.04
N PRO A 24 -6.06 7.17 18.74
CA PRO A 24 -7.19 7.71 17.99
C PRO A 24 -8.28 6.67 17.64
N PRO A 25 -9.56 7.09 17.50
CA PRO A 25 -10.63 6.19 17.05
C PRO A 25 -10.37 5.59 15.66
N ASN A 26 -10.90 4.39 15.38
CA ASN A 26 -10.76 3.72 14.07
C ASN A 26 -11.17 4.63 12.90
N THR A 27 -12.26 5.39 13.06
CA THR A 27 -12.75 6.31 12.03
C THR A 27 -11.74 7.42 11.71
N VAL A 28 -10.99 7.91 12.71
CA VAL A 28 -9.96 8.93 12.51
C VAL A 28 -8.78 8.35 11.73
N ILE A 29 -8.36 7.12 12.07
CA ILE A 29 -7.28 6.43 11.35
C ILE A 29 -7.68 6.19 9.89
N ILE A 30 -8.90 5.71 9.64
CA ILE A 30 -9.41 5.49 8.28
C ILE A 30 -9.46 6.81 7.51
N GLY A 31 -9.99 7.87 8.13
CA GLY A 31 -10.04 9.20 7.53
C GLY A 31 -8.66 9.73 7.15
N LEU A 32 -7.70 9.67 8.08
CA LEU A 32 -6.31 10.05 7.83
C LEU A 32 -5.68 9.21 6.71
N SER A 33 -5.94 7.91 6.72
CA SER A 33 -5.43 6.98 5.70
C SER A 33 -5.95 7.33 4.31
N LEU A 34 -7.22 7.68 4.18
CA LEU A 34 -7.82 8.12 2.92
C LEU A 34 -7.22 9.43 2.43
N PHE A 35 -7.04 10.42 3.31
CA PHE A 35 -6.42 11.70 2.95
C PHE A 35 -4.97 11.53 2.48
N ILE A 36 -4.16 10.76 3.20
CA ILE A 36 -2.78 10.48 2.80
C ILE A 36 -2.76 9.68 1.49
N THR A 37 -3.67 8.72 1.32
CA THR A 37 -3.80 7.97 0.06
C THR A 37 -4.10 8.91 -1.10
N TYR A 38 -5.05 9.81 -0.95
CA TYR A 38 -5.37 10.79 -1.99
C TYR A 38 -4.16 11.66 -2.34
N PHE A 39 -3.46 12.16 -1.31
CA PHE A 39 -2.26 12.98 -1.49
C PHE A 39 -1.15 12.23 -2.25
N VAL A 40 -0.86 10.99 -1.86
CA VAL A 40 0.17 10.15 -2.49
C VAL A 40 -0.23 9.70 -3.91
N MET A 41 -1.53 9.45 -4.14
CA MET A 41 -2.05 8.99 -5.42
C MET A 41 -2.32 10.13 -6.42
N SER A 42 -2.17 11.40 -6.03
CA SER A 42 -2.37 12.57 -6.88
C SER A 42 -1.71 12.47 -8.29
N PRO A 43 -0.41 12.11 -8.44
CA PRO A 43 0.22 11.98 -9.76
C PRO A 43 -0.36 10.85 -10.62
N VAL A 44 -0.76 9.74 -9.99
CA VAL A 44 -1.40 8.62 -10.69
C VAL A 44 -2.79 9.02 -11.17
N ALA A 45 -3.56 9.71 -10.32
CA ALA A 45 -4.87 10.23 -10.67
C ALA A 45 -4.80 11.26 -11.82
N GLY A 46 -3.77 12.12 -11.83
CA GLY A 46 -3.49 13.02 -12.95
C GLY A 46 -3.19 12.28 -14.25
N SER A 47 -2.35 11.24 -14.18
CA SER A 47 -2.01 10.41 -15.34
C SER A 47 -3.25 9.69 -15.92
N ILE A 48 -4.12 9.14 -15.05
CA ILE A 48 -5.40 8.54 -15.47
C ILE A 48 -6.31 9.58 -16.11
N ASN A 49 -6.36 10.79 -15.54
CA ASN A 49 -7.18 11.86 -16.08
C ASN A 49 -6.77 12.19 -17.52
N ASP A 50 -5.48 12.39 -17.75
CA ASP A 50 -4.95 12.84 -19.04
C ASP A 50 -4.94 11.72 -20.10
N ALA A 51 -4.60 10.49 -19.70
CA ALA A 51 -4.48 9.35 -20.61
C ALA A 51 -5.81 8.67 -20.96
N ALA A 52 -6.78 8.69 -20.03
CA ALA A 52 -8.01 7.90 -20.16
C ALA A 52 -9.30 8.73 -20.01
N TYR A 53 -9.43 9.52 -18.95
CA TYR A 53 -10.69 10.23 -18.67
C TYR A 53 -11.00 11.33 -19.69
N GLN A 54 -10.02 12.20 -19.97
CA GLN A 54 -10.18 13.33 -20.88
C GLN A 54 -10.46 12.91 -22.33
N PRO A 55 -9.75 11.92 -22.91
CA PRO A 55 -10.10 11.40 -24.24
C PRO A 55 -11.49 10.75 -24.29
N TYR A 56 -11.91 10.05 -23.23
CA TYR A 56 -13.22 9.42 -23.16
C TYR A 56 -14.37 10.43 -23.20
N ILE A 57 -14.29 11.49 -22.38
CA ILE A 57 -15.34 12.52 -22.37
C ILE A 57 -15.38 13.36 -23.66
N ARG A 58 -14.26 13.42 -24.39
CA ARG A 58 -14.19 14.05 -25.73
C ARG A 58 -14.69 13.12 -26.84
N GLY A 59 -15.03 11.86 -26.53
CA GLY A 59 -15.47 10.86 -27.50
C GLY A 59 -14.36 10.33 -28.40
N GLU A 60 -13.10 10.50 -28.00
CA GLU A 60 -11.92 10.03 -28.76
C GLU A 60 -11.67 8.54 -28.57
N ILE A 61 -12.09 7.98 -27.43
CA ILE A 61 -11.94 6.55 -27.09
C ILE A 61 -13.26 5.99 -26.55
N GLN A 62 -13.44 4.68 -26.70
CA GLN A 62 -14.57 3.95 -26.12
C GLN A 62 -14.31 3.57 -24.66
N LEU A 63 -15.34 3.06 -23.97
CA LEU A 63 -15.25 2.68 -22.56
C LEU A 63 -14.26 1.53 -22.33
N GLU A 64 -14.18 0.55 -23.23
CA GLU A 64 -13.20 -0.54 -23.11
C GLU A 64 -11.76 0.01 -23.12
N GLU A 65 -11.45 0.87 -24.09
CA GLU A 65 -10.12 1.46 -24.23
C GLU A 65 -9.79 2.44 -23.09
N MET A 66 -10.78 3.15 -22.55
CA MET A 66 -10.63 3.97 -21.34
C MET A 66 -10.19 3.14 -20.14
N SER A 67 -10.79 1.96 -19.95
CA SER A 67 -10.41 1.05 -18.86
C SER A 67 -8.99 0.51 -19.02
N GLU A 68 -8.57 0.19 -20.24
CA GLU A 68 -7.21 -0.28 -20.53
C GLU A 68 -6.17 0.81 -20.25
N ARG A 69 -6.37 2.02 -20.81
CA ARG A 69 -5.47 3.16 -20.60
C ARG A 69 -5.43 3.64 -19.15
N ALA A 70 -6.53 3.53 -18.41
CA ALA A 70 -6.56 3.87 -16.99
C ALA A 70 -5.78 2.86 -16.13
N MET A 71 -5.62 1.62 -16.60
CA MET A 71 -4.92 0.57 -15.87
C MET A 71 -3.40 0.70 -15.96
N GLU A 72 -2.86 1.21 -17.07
CA GLU A 72 -1.41 1.41 -17.26
C GLU A 72 -0.73 2.20 -16.11
N PRO A 73 -1.16 3.41 -15.74
CA PRO A 73 -0.53 4.16 -14.65
C PRO A 73 -0.72 3.49 -13.28
N LEU A 74 -1.81 2.73 -13.09
CA LEU A 74 -2.00 1.93 -11.88
C LEU A 74 -1.02 0.75 -11.82
N ARG A 75 -0.76 0.10 -12.96
CA ARG A 75 0.21 -1.00 -13.06
C ARG A 75 1.62 -0.52 -12.79
N ASP A 76 2.03 0.60 -13.39
CA ASP A 76 3.35 1.19 -13.14
C ASP A 76 3.52 1.56 -11.66
N PHE A 77 2.49 2.18 -11.04
CA PHE A 77 2.49 2.46 -9.61
C PHE A 77 2.65 1.18 -8.76
N MET A 78 1.86 0.15 -9.04
CA MET A 78 1.92 -1.12 -8.29
C MET A 78 3.27 -1.79 -8.45
N PHE A 79 3.80 -1.86 -9.66
CA PHE A 79 5.08 -2.52 -9.94
C PHE A 79 6.22 -1.86 -9.17
N ARG A 80 6.30 -0.53 -9.17
CA ARG A 80 7.34 0.22 -8.43
C ARG A 80 7.29 0.01 -6.91
N GLN A 81 6.16 -0.42 -6.38
CA GLN A 81 5.95 -0.65 -4.94
C GLN A 81 5.95 -2.13 -4.55
N THR A 82 6.05 -3.04 -5.52
CA THR A 82 5.99 -4.48 -5.28
C THR A 82 7.41 -5.04 -5.16
N TYR A 83 7.62 -5.95 -4.21
CA TYR A 83 8.89 -6.67 -4.14
C TYR A 83 9.06 -7.56 -5.37
N HIS A 84 10.25 -7.55 -5.96
CA HIS A 84 10.58 -8.40 -7.10
C HIS A 84 10.24 -9.88 -6.84
N THR A 85 10.60 -10.39 -5.66
CA THR A 85 10.32 -11.77 -5.26
C THR A 85 8.83 -12.10 -5.18
N ASP A 86 8.01 -11.14 -4.78
CA ASP A 86 6.56 -11.32 -4.71
C ASP A 86 5.96 -11.33 -6.11
N LEU A 87 6.45 -10.43 -6.98
CA LEU A 87 6.02 -10.36 -8.36
C LEU A 87 6.36 -11.63 -9.13
N GLU A 88 7.60 -12.13 -9.04
CA GLU A 88 8.03 -13.39 -9.66
C GLU A 88 7.18 -14.57 -9.20
N PHE A 89 6.90 -14.64 -7.89
CA PHE A 89 6.08 -15.72 -7.33
C PHE A 89 4.68 -15.75 -7.96
N PHE A 90 3.99 -14.60 -8.00
CA PHE A 90 2.64 -14.54 -8.56
C PHE A 90 2.61 -14.60 -10.10
N ALA A 91 3.65 -14.10 -10.78
CA ALA A 91 3.81 -14.24 -12.23
C ALA A 91 3.97 -15.73 -12.61
N GLY A 92 4.85 -16.46 -11.91
CA GLY A 92 5.03 -17.90 -12.12
C GLY A 92 3.77 -18.71 -11.85
N LEU A 93 3.01 -18.37 -10.80
CA LEU A 93 1.70 -19.00 -10.54
C LEU A 93 0.66 -18.73 -11.64
N ALA A 94 0.77 -17.58 -12.31
CA ALA A 94 -0.12 -17.22 -13.41
C ALA A 94 0.28 -17.85 -14.74
N GLY A 95 1.42 -18.57 -14.80
CA GLY A 95 1.97 -19.13 -16.03
C GLY A 95 2.58 -18.08 -16.96
N ALA A 96 2.81 -16.85 -16.47
CA ALA A 96 3.60 -15.84 -17.17
C ALA A 96 5.10 -16.13 -16.91
N GLY A 97 5.97 -15.85 -17.90
CA GLY A 97 7.41 -16.11 -17.86
C GLY A 97 8.19 -15.23 -16.87
N SER A 98 9.43 -14.84 -17.20
CA SER A 98 10.21 -13.98 -16.29
C SER A 98 9.50 -12.64 -16.06
N ALA A 99 9.63 -12.10 -14.85
CA ALA A 99 8.95 -10.88 -14.42
C ALA A 99 9.54 -9.59 -15.02
N ASP A 100 10.35 -9.71 -16.08
CA ASP A 100 11.08 -8.60 -16.70
C ASP A 100 10.17 -7.74 -17.58
N GLU A 101 9.12 -8.33 -18.17
CA GLU A 101 8.18 -7.62 -19.02
C GLU A 101 6.87 -7.35 -18.27
N LEU A 102 6.75 -6.12 -17.79
CA LEU A 102 5.55 -5.61 -17.10
C LEU A 102 4.28 -5.90 -17.88
N GLU A 103 4.31 -5.90 -19.21
CA GLU A 103 3.12 -5.99 -20.06
C GLU A 103 2.54 -7.41 -20.16
N GLU A 104 3.37 -8.44 -19.99
CA GLU A 104 2.94 -9.84 -20.12
C GLU A 104 2.25 -10.38 -18.86
N ILE A 105 2.45 -9.73 -17.72
CA ILE A 105 1.91 -10.21 -16.43
C ILE A 105 0.41 -9.91 -16.34
N PRO A 106 -0.47 -10.90 -16.12
CA PRO A 106 -1.89 -10.64 -15.94
C PRO A 106 -2.17 -9.68 -14.78
N ASN A 107 -3.12 -8.74 -14.95
CA ASN A 107 -3.51 -7.77 -13.90
C ASN A 107 -3.75 -8.43 -12.54
N ARG A 108 -4.41 -9.59 -12.53
CA ARG A 108 -4.68 -10.37 -11.30
C ARG A 108 -3.41 -10.74 -10.52
N ALA A 109 -2.31 -11.05 -11.21
CA ALA A 109 -1.04 -11.44 -10.60
C ALA A 109 -0.32 -10.21 -10.03
N VAL A 110 -0.27 -9.12 -10.78
CA VAL A 110 0.30 -7.83 -10.30
C VAL A 110 -0.44 -7.34 -9.06
N ILE A 111 -1.76 -7.38 -9.07
CA ILE A 111 -2.59 -6.96 -7.94
C ILE A 111 -2.34 -7.82 -6.71
N ALA A 112 -2.27 -9.15 -6.87
CA ALA A 112 -2.01 -10.06 -5.76
C ALA A 112 -0.61 -9.83 -5.17
N ALA A 113 0.41 -9.73 -6.02
CA ALA A 113 1.78 -9.44 -5.61
C ALA A 113 1.88 -8.11 -4.84
N PHE A 114 1.31 -7.05 -5.41
CA PHE A 114 1.27 -5.73 -4.78
C PHE A 114 0.62 -5.77 -3.40
N MET A 115 -0.55 -6.41 -3.26
CA MET A 115 -1.23 -6.50 -1.97
C MET A 115 -0.40 -7.26 -0.92
N THR A 116 0.26 -8.35 -1.31
CA THR A 116 1.17 -9.08 -0.41
C THR A 116 2.38 -8.23 -0.03
N SER A 117 3.00 -7.53 -0.97
CA SER A 117 4.12 -6.63 -0.70
C SER A 117 3.73 -5.46 0.19
N GLU A 118 2.55 -4.86 -0.01
CA GLU A 118 2.01 -3.78 0.84
C GLU A 118 1.88 -4.23 2.29
N LEU A 119 1.36 -5.44 2.52
CA LEU A 119 1.26 -6.02 3.86
C LEU A 119 2.65 -6.20 4.47
N LYS A 120 3.61 -6.78 3.74
CA LYS A 120 4.99 -6.96 4.22
C LYS A 120 5.63 -5.62 4.59
N HIS A 121 5.53 -4.62 3.73
CA HIS A 121 6.02 -3.27 4.01
C HIS A 121 5.36 -2.68 5.26
N ALA A 122 4.04 -2.80 5.38
CA ALA A 122 3.30 -2.25 6.50
C ALA A 122 3.71 -2.88 7.84
N PHE A 123 3.84 -4.21 7.87
CA PHE A 123 4.30 -4.92 9.06
C PHE A 123 5.77 -4.63 9.38
N ALA A 124 6.65 -4.52 8.39
CA ALA A 124 8.04 -4.16 8.62
C ALA A 124 8.16 -2.76 9.23
N ILE A 125 7.47 -1.76 8.65
CA ILE A 125 7.42 -0.40 9.19
C ILE A 125 6.83 -0.42 10.60
N GLY A 126 5.70 -1.11 10.78
CA GLY A 126 5.05 -1.25 12.07
C GLY A 126 5.98 -1.84 13.13
N PHE A 127 6.72 -2.89 12.79
CA PHE A 127 7.71 -3.51 13.66
C PHE A 127 8.81 -2.52 14.06
N PHE A 128 9.43 -1.83 13.09
CA PHE A 128 10.46 -0.83 13.39
C PHE A 128 9.96 0.30 14.29
N ILE A 129 8.70 0.72 14.12
CA ILE A 129 8.06 1.70 15.00
C ILE A 129 7.83 1.12 16.39
N TYR A 130 7.46 -0.15 16.50
CA TYR A 130 7.10 -0.79 17.77
C TYR A 130 8.32 -1.04 18.69
N VAL A 131 9.49 -1.33 18.11
CA VAL A 131 10.74 -1.61 18.84
C VAL A 131 11.10 -0.57 19.92
N PRO A 132 11.15 0.75 19.65
CA PRO A 132 11.50 1.74 20.68
C PRO A 132 10.50 1.76 21.85
N PHE A 133 9.20 1.54 21.60
CA PHE A 133 8.20 1.50 22.67
C PHE A 133 8.39 0.28 23.57
N ILE A 134 8.67 -0.90 23.00
CA ILE A 134 9.02 -2.10 23.79
C ILE A 134 10.22 -1.82 24.70
N VAL A 135 11.26 -1.16 24.16
CA VAL A 135 12.47 -0.86 24.93
C VAL A 135 12.13 0.07 26.11
N ILE A 136 11.32 1.10 25.89
CA ILE A 136 10.84 1.99 26.95
C ILE A 136 10.05 1.20 28.00
N ASP A 137 9.10 0.37 27.58
CA ASP A 137 8.27 -0.43 28.49
C ASP A 137 9.12 -1.37 29.35
N MET A 138 10.11 -2.04 28.75
CA MET A 138 11.04 -2.92 29.46
C MET A 138 11.89 -2.16 30.47
N ILE A 139 12.39 -0.98 30.10
CA ILE A 139 13.18 -0.12 31.01
C ILE A 139 12.31 0.32 32.18
N VAL A 140 11.13 0.88 31.93
CA VAL A 140 10.21 1.35 32.97
C VAL A 140 9.82 0.21 33.91
N ALA A 141 9.43 -0.94 33.37
CA ALA A 141 9.07 -2.11 34.17
C ALA A 141 10.25 -2.59 35.06
N SER A 142 11.47 -2.65 34.51
CA SER A 142 12.65 -3.05 35.29
C SER A 142 12.99 -2.06 36.41
N THR A 143 12.84 -0.75 36.15
CA THR A 143 13.06 0.28 37.17
C THR A 143 12.02 0.25 38.27
N LEU A 144 10.73 0.02 37.94
CA LEU A 144 9.66 -0.12 38.92
C LEU A 144 9.87 -1.36 39.79
N MET A 145 10.16 -2.53 39.21
CA MET A 145 10.44 -3.76 39.97
C MET A 145 11.67 -3.63 40.87
N SER A 146 12.67 -2.84 40.46
CA SER A 146 13.86 -2.58 41.27
C SER A 146 13.59 -1.69 42.48
N MET A 147 12.47 -0.95 42.51
CA MET A 147 12.09 -0.11 43.65
C MET A 147 11.26 -0.87 44.69
N GLY A 148 10.78 -2.07 44.37
CA GLY A 148 9.89 -2.90 45.21
C GLY A 148 8.43 -2.77 44.79
#